data_AF-A0AAN7MHZ6-F1
#
_entry.id   AF-A0AAN7MHZ6-F1
#
_cell.length_a   1.000
_cell.length_b   1.000
_cell.length_c   1.000
_cell.angle_alpha   90.00
_cell.angle_beta   90.00
_cell.angle_gamma   90.00
#
_symmetry.space_group_name_H-M   'P 1'
#
loop_
_entity.id
_entity.type
_entity.pdbx_description
1 polymer ?
#
loop_
_entity_poly.entity_id
_entity_poly.type
_entity_poly.pdbx_seq_one_letter_code
_entity_poly.pdbx_strand_id
1 'polypeptide(L)'
;MAYLSMGEAHRRITEYLNSFSESVFSQDAASLKLLLCFSSNSPSLLSVADSLNLFQDANRLIKQSDKYSQFGEIIVHLFRSLQNYRLGHSFDAYNAYEKAANAFIQEFRNWDSAWALEALYVVAYEIRILAERADRELASSGKPPEKLKGAGSFLMKVFGVLAGKGPKRVGALYVTCQLFKIYFKLGTVHLCRSVIRSIEAVRIFDFEEFPKRDKVTYMYYTGRLEVFNENFPAADHKLSYALTHCNPHSEANIRLVQFICCFHFTFLLWAKNGRFPDNIIRNLQMAFLYDE
;
A
#
# COMPACT_ATOMS: atom_id res chain seq x y z
N MET A 1 1.97 -25.19 23.82
CA MET A 1 3.08 -24.55 23.08
C MET A 1 4.20 -25.57 23.00
N ALA A 2 4.49 -26.12 21.81
CA ALA A 2 5.66 -26.97 21.64
C ALA A 2 6.91 -26.11 21.90
N TYR A 3 7.85 -26.61 22.71
CA TYR A 3 9.13 -25.94 22.95
C TYR A 3 9.86 -25.78 21.62
N LEU A 4 9.97 -24.55 21.12
CA LEU A 4 10.73 -24.24 19.92
C LEU A 4 12.21 -24.31 20.29
N SER A 5 12.93 -25.33 19.80
CA SER A 5 14.36 -25.47 20.07
C SER A 5 15.15 -24.43 19.28
N MET A 6 16.34 -24.04 19.78
CA MET A 6 17.23 -23.13 19.06
C MET A 6 17.61 -23.66 17.67
N GLY A 7 17.75 -24.98 17.52
CA GLY A 7 18.02 -25.62 16.23
C GLY A 7 16.87 -25.48 15.24
N GLU A 8 15.63 -25.64 15.70
CA GLU A 8 14.44 -25.45 14.87
C GLU A 8 14.23 -23.98 14.48
N ALA A 9 14.49 -23.05 15.40
CA ALA A 9 14.47 -21.62 15.11
C ALA A 9 15.50 -21.25 14.02
N HIS A 10 16.73 -21.77 14.15
CA HIS A 10 17.78 -21.58 13.16
C HIS A 10 17.40 -22.17 11.80
N ARG A 11 16.81 -23.38 11.77
CA ARG A 11 16.34 -24.02 10.53
C ARG A 11 15.31 -23.14 9.80
N ARG A 12 14.29 -22.65 10.50
CA ARG A 12 13.22 -21.81 9.92
C ARG A 12 13.75 -20.48 9.36
N ILE A 13 14.67 -19.84 10.08
CA ILE A 13 15.31 -18.61 9.60
C ILE A 13 16.10 -18.90 8.32
N THR A 14 16.89 -19.97 8.31
CA THR A 14 17.67 -20.37 7.14
C THR A 14 16.79 -20.76 5.95
N GLU A 15 15.66 -21.43 6.18
CA GLU A 15 14.66 -21.73 5.15
C GLU A 15 14.07 -20.46 4.54
N TYR A 16 13.68 -19.49 5.37
CA TYR A 16 13.22 -18.20 4.88
C TYR A 16 14.27 -17.51 4.01
N LEU A 17 15.53 -17.46 4.48
CA LEU A 17 16.63 -16.84 3.74
C LEU A 17 16.87 -17.53 2.39
N ASN A 18 16.83 -18.86 2.37
CA ASN A 18 16.96 -19.65 1.15
C ASN A 18 15.80 -19.37 0.18
N SER A 19 14.55 -19.40 0.65
CA SER A 19 13.39 -19.11 -0.18
C SER A 19 13.40 -17.68 -0.72
N PHE A 20 13.82 -16.70 0.07
CA PHE A 20 13.95 -15.31 -0.39
C PHE A 20 14.99 -15.21 -1.51
N SER A 21 16.18 -15.78 -1.29
CA SER A 21 17.26 -15.78 -2.26
C SER A 21 16.87 -16.51 -3.55
N GLU A 22 16.28 -17.69 -3.43
CA GLU A 22 15.79 -18.48 -4.56
C GLU A 22 14.71 -17.75 -5.35
N SER A 23 13.76 -17.10 -4.68
CA SER A 23 12.70 -16.31 -5.34
C SER A 23 13.30 -15.17 -6.17
N VAL A 24 14.35 -14.51 -5.67
CA VAL A 24 15.01 -13.43 -6.42
C VAL A 24 15.85 -13.98 -7.58
N PHE A 25 16.62 -15.04 -7.37
CA PHE A 25 17.43 -15.65 -8.43
C PHE A 25 16.59 -16.29 -9.55
N SER A 26 15.47 -16.92 -9.20
CA SER A 26 14.53 -17.52 -10.15
C SER A 26 13.53 -16.52 -10.76
N GLN A 27 13.53 -15.27 -10.28
CA GLN A 27 12.54 -14.24 -10.64
C GLN A 27 11.09 -14.65 -10.35
N ASP A 28 10.88 -15.44 -9.29
CA ASP A 28 9.54 -15.83 -8.82
C ASP A 28 8.93 -14.74 -7.93
N ALA A 29 8.11 -13.91 -8.56
CA ALA A 29 7.39 -12.84 -7.89
C ALA A 29 6.34 -13.33 -6.89
N ALA A 30 5.73 -14.50 -7.14
CA ALA A 30 4.64 -15.01 -6.32
C ALA A 30 5.15 -15.46 -4.95
N SER A 31 6.26 -16.19 -4.92
CA SER A 31 6.93 -16.59 -3.68
C SER A 31 7.48 -15.38 -2.93
N LEU A 32 8.12 -14.43 -3.62
CA LEU A 32 8.66 -13.21 -3.00
C LEU A 32 7.57 -12.36 -2.34
N LYS A 33 6.40 -12.25 -2.99
CA LYS A 33 5.21 -11.56 -2.45
C LYS A 33 4.75 -12.14 -1.11
N LEU A 34 4.73 -13.47 -0.98
CA LEU A 34 4.31 -14.13 0.26
C LEU A 34 5.28 -13.87 1.41
N LEU A 35 6.58 -13.75 1.12
CA LEU A 35 7.62 -13.48 2.11
C LEU A 35 7.57 -12.04 2.65
N LEU A 36 7.01 -11.10 1.87
CA LEU A 36 6.93 -9.67 2.20
C LEU A 36 5.58 -9.28 2.85
N CYS A 37 4.57 -10.15 2.84
CA CYS A 37 3.19 -9.81 3.21
C CYS A 37 2.88 -10.07 4.70
N PHE A 38 3.21 -9.11 5.56
CA PHE A 38 3.03 -9.23 7.01
C PHE A 38 1.56 -9.20 7.43
N SER A 39 0.74 -8.40 6.75
CA SER A 39 -0.67 -8.20 7.09
C SER A 39 -1.52 -9.46 6.87
N SER A 40 -1.03 -10.43 6.10
CA SER A 40 -1.70 -11.72 5.89
C SER A 40 -1.66 -12.62 7.13
N ASN A 41 -0.84 -12.32 8.15
CA ASN A 41 -0.66 -13.16 9.35
C ASN A 41 -0.44 -14.65 9.02
N SER A 42 0.30 -14.92 7.93
CA SER A 42 0.56 -16.29 7.48
C SER A 42 1.22 -17.09 8.60
N PRO A 43 0.78 -18.33 8.89
CA PRO A 43 1.42 -19.18 9.89
C PRO A 43 2.92 -19.35 9.67
N SER A 44 3.38 -19.38 8.42
CA SER A 44 4.81 -19.47 8.08
C SER A 44 5.58 -18.25 8.57
N LEU A 45 5.12 -17.03 8.27
CA LEU A 45 5.77 -15.79 8.70
C LEU A 45 5.73 -15.62 10.22
N LEU A 46 4.62 -15.97 10.86
CA LEU A 46 4.50 -15.94 12.32
C LEU A 46 5.50 -16.91 12.97
N SER A 47 5.67 -18.10 12.40
CA SER A 47 6.65 -19.08 12.90
C SER A 47 8.09 -18.60 12.77
N VAL A 48 8.40 -17.84 11.71
CA VAL A 48 9.71 -17.19 11.52
C VAL A 48 9.88 -16.03 12.51
N ALA A 49 8.84 -15.22 12.74
CA ALA A 49 8.87 -14.16 13.73
C ALA A 49 9.15 -14.70 15.14
N ASP A 50 8.46 -15.78 15.53
CA ASP A 50 8.67 -16.46 16.81
C ASP A 50 10.10 -17.03 16.91
N SER A 51 10.65 -17.56 15.80
CA SER A 51 12.05 -18.04 15.72
C SER A 51 13.07 -16.90 15.87
N LEU A 52 12.82 -15.75 15.23
CA LEU A 52 13.65 -14.56 15.33
C LEU A 52 13.65 -13.97 16.75
N ASN A 53 12.56 -14.10 17.50
CA ASN A 53 12.51 -13.67 18.90
C ASN A 53 13.37 -14.55 19.82
N LEU A 54 13.53 -15.84 19.50
CA LEU A 54 14.41 -16.74 20.24
C LEU A 54 15.89 -16.62 19.80
N PHE A 55 16.14 -16.37 18.52
CA PHE A 55 17.49 -16.32 17.95
C PHE A 55 17.88 -14.90 17.54
N GLN A 56 18.54 -14.16 18.44
CA GLN A 56 18.93 -12.77 18.22
C GLN A 56 20.10 -12.59 17.23
N ASP A 57 20.83 -13.67 16.92
CA ASP A 57 22.02 -13.66 16.07
C ASP A 57 21.72 -13.80 14.56
N ALA A 58 20.46 -13.66 14.13
CA ALA A 58 20.08 -13.80 12.71
C ALA A 58 20.88 -12.89 11.76
N ASN A 59 21.30 -11.72 12.23
CA ASN A 59 22.13 -10.79 11.46
C ASN A 59 23.53 -11.36 11.15
N ARG A 60 24.07 -12.24 12.00
CA ARG A 60 25.35 -12.92 11.74
C ARG A 60 25.20 -13.92 10.59
N LEU A 61 24.08 -14.64 10.52
CA LEU A 61 23.79 -15.59 9.44
C LEU A 61 23.74 -14.91 8.08
N ILE A 62 23.14 -13.72 8.02
CA ILE A 62 23.06 -12.93 6.78
C ILE A 62 24.45 -12.46 6.35
N LYS A 63 25.31 -12.04 7.30
CA LYS A 63 26.67 -11.55 7.01
C LYS A 63 27.68 -12.66 6.69
N GLN A 64 27.47 -13.86 7.20
CA GLN A 64 28.39 -14.99 7.00
C GLN A 64 28.19 -15.69 5.65
N SER A 65 27.08 -15.45 4.97
CA SER A 65 26.78 -16.08 3.69
C SER A 65 26.77 -15.04 2.58
N ASP A 66 27.74 -15.13 1.67
CA ASP A 66 27.84 -14.26 0.48
C ASP A 66 26.55 -14.28 -0.35
N LYS A 67 25.82 -15.41 -0.33
CA LYS A 67 24.52 -15.63 -0.98
C LYS A 67 23.47 -14.58 -0.60
N TYR A 68 23.52 -14.05 0.62
CA TYR A 68 22.54 -13.08 1.12
C TYR A 68 23.07 -11.64 1.12
N SER A 69 24.36 -11.43 0.83
CA SER A 69 25.02 -10.12 0.95
C SER A 69 24.35 -9.04 0.10
N GLN A 70 23.97 -9.37 -1.14
CA GLN A 70 23.32 -8.44 -2.07
C GLN A 70 21.97 -7.92 -1.53
N PHE A 71 21.21 -8.76 -0.82
CA PHE A 71 19.89 -8.40 -0.29
C PHE A 71 19.90 -8.26 1.24
N GLY A 72 21.08 -8.25 1.86
CA GLY A 72 21.24 -8.30 3.29
C GLY A 72 20.60 -7.11 3.99
N GLU A 73 20.71 -5.92 3.40
CA GLU A 73 20.06 -4.71 3.93
C GLU A 73 18.53 -4.82 3.95
N ILE A 74 17.93 -5.41 2.91
CA ILE A 74 16.48 -5.65 2.85
C ILE A 74 16.10 -6.62 3.97
N ILE A 75 16.76 -7.77 4.03
CA ILE A 75 16.40 -8.89 4.93
C ILE A 75 16.59 -8.50 6.40
N VAL A 76 17.71 -7.86 6.76
CA VAL A 76 17.97 -7.44 8.15
C VAL A 76 16.86 -6.52 8.67
N HIS A 77 16.44 -5.57 7.86
CA HIS A 77 15.38 -4.64 8.22
C HIS A 77 13.99 -5.29 8.20
N LEU A 78 13.76 -6.24 7.29
CA LEU A 78 12.53 -7.01 7.22
C LEU A 78 12.36 -7.91 8.45
N PHE A 79 13.40 -8.61 8.88
CA PHE A 79 13.39 -9.42 10.11
C PHE A 79 13.12 -8.57 11.35
N ARG A 80 13.80 -7.41 11.46
CA ARG A 80 13.55 -6.48 12.56
C ARG A 80 12.11 -5.97 12.56
N SER A 81 11.56 -5.70 11.38
CA SER A 81 10.17 -5.27 11.26
C SER A 81 9.20 -6.39 11.67
N LEU A 82 9.46 -7.63 11.23
CA LEU A 82 8.65 -8.80 11.52
C LEU A 82 8.62 -9.13 13.03
N GLN A 83 9.76 -9.03 13.71
CA GLN A 83 9.85 -9.18 15.17
C GLN A 83 8.97 -8.15 15.89
N ASN A 84 9.12 -6.86 15.55
CA ASN A 84 8.34 -5.80 16.19
C ASN A 84 6.84 -5.91 15.87
N TYR A 85 6.51 -6.31 14.64
CA TYR A 85 5.13 -6.59 14.23
C TYR A 85 4.52 -7.69 15.09
N ARG A 86 5.27 -8.76 15.37
CA ARG A 86 4.83 -9.88 16.20
C ARG A 86 4.65 -9.49 17.67
N LEU A 87 5.50 -8.61 18.18
CA LEU A 87 5.43 -8.08 19.55
C LEU A 87 4.32 -7.02 19.72
N GLY A 88 3.72 -6.54 18.62
CA GLY A 88 2.68 -5.51 18.65
C GLY A 88 3.22 -4.07 18.66
N HIS A 89 4.55 -3.88 18.56
CA HIS A 89 5.19 -2.58 18.44
C HIS A 89 5.08 -2.06 16.99
N SER A 90 3.94 -1.48 16.64
CA SER A 90 3.62 -1.04 15.28
C SER A 90 4.51 0.11 14.82
N PHE A 91 4.87 1.03 15.73
CA PHE A 91 5.78 2.13 15.42
C PHE A 91 7.17 1.63 14.98
N ASP A 92 7.78 0.75 15.76
CA ASP A 92 9.10 0.18 15.45
C ASP A 92 9.06 -0.76 14.24
N ALA A 93 7.95 -1.49 14.08
CA ALA A 93 7.72 -2.31 12.89
C ALA A 93 7.72 -1.46 11.62
N TYR A 94 7.00 -0.32 11.61
CA TYR A 94 7.01 0.61 10.50
C TYR A 94 8.41 1.16 10.21
N ASN A 95 9.12 1.66 11.21
CA ASN A 95 10.44 2.27 11.01
C ASN A 95 11.46 1.27 10.43
N ALA A 96 11.38 0.01 10.86
CA ALA A 96 12.21 -1.06 10.28
C ALA A 96 11.75 -1.42 8.86
N TYR A 97 10.44 -1.53 8.61
CA TYR A 97 9.91 -1.85 7.28
C TYR A 97 10.24 -0.76 6.25
N GLU A 98 10.16 0.51 6.64
CA GLU A 98 10.51 1.63 5.77
C GLU A 98 11.96 1.52 5.27
N LYS A 99 12.90 1.11 6.13
CA LYS A 99 14.29 0.86 5.71
C LYS A 99 14.40 -0.31 4.73
N ALA A 100 13.70 -1.42 5.01
CA ALA A 100 13.65 -2.57 4.11
C ALA A 100 13.05 -2.20 2.74
N ALA A 101 11.97 -1.42 2.74
CA ALA A 101 11.27 -0.96 1.55
C ALA A 101 12.12 0.02 0.72
N ASN A 102 12.89 0.90 1.38
CA ASN A 102 13.86 1.76 0.69
C ASN A 102 15.01 0.95 0.08
N ALA A 103 15.54 -0.07 0.77
CA ALA A 103 16.54 -0.95 0.18
C ALA A 103 15.95 -1.76 -1.01
N PHE A 104 14.72 -2.26 -0.87
CA PHE A 104 14.02 -2.99 -1.93
C PHE A 104 13.83 -2.14 -3.18
N ILE A 105 13.43 -0.87 -3.06
CA ILE A 105 13.22 -0.02 -4.23
C ILE A 105 14.52 0.33 -4.96
N GLN A 106 15.67 0.38 -4.25
CA GLN A 106 16.98 0.56 -4.88
C GLN A 106 17.34 -0.65 -5.75
N GLU A 107 17.21 -1.87 -5.21
CA GLU A 107 17.44 -3.09 -5.98
C GLU A 107 16.44 -3.23 -7.12
N PHE A 108 15.15 -2.95 -6.85
CA PHE A 108 14.10 -3.00 -7.86
C PHE A 108 14.39 -2.07 -9.04
N ARG A 109 15.04 -0.91 -8.82
CA ARG A 109 15.43 0.00 -9.90
C ARG A 109 16.42 -0.64 -10.87
N ASN A 110 17.32 -1.47 -10.36
CA ASN A 110 18.39 -2.12 -11.14
C ASN A 110 17.90 -3.34 -11.95
N TRP A 111 16.73 -3.91 -11.63
CA TRP A 111 16.18 -5.03 -12.40
C TRP A 111 15.58 -4.56 -13.72
N ASP A 112 16.05 -5.01 -14.89
CA ASP A 112 15.50 -4.50 -16.16
C ASP A 112 14.05 -4.99 -16.43
N SER A 113 13.71 -6.20 -15.99
CA SER A 113 12.39 -6.80 -16.19
C SER A 113 11.39 -6.41 -15.09
N ALA A 114 10.11 -6.58 -15.40
CA ALA A 114 9.00 -6.26 -14.50
C ALA A 114 8.57 -7.43 -13.59
N TRP A 115 9.41 -8.46 -13.45
CA TRP A 115 9.09 -9.69 -12.73
C TRP A 115 8.62 -9.41 -11.30
N ALA A 116 9.32 -8.56 -10.56
CA ALA A 116 9.03 -8.29 -9.14
C ALA A 116 7.89 -7.27 -8.91
N LEU A 117 7.07 -6.95 -9.91
CA LEU A 117 5.96 -6.00 -9.74
C LEU A 117 4.96 -6.44 -8.66
N GLU A 118 4.64 -7.73 -8.58
CA GLU A 118 3.74 -8.25 -7.53
C GLU A 118 4.32 -8.07 -6.13
N ALA A 119 5.63 -8.30 -5.96
CA ALA A 119 6.32 -8.06 -4.70
C ALA A 119 6.30 -6.56 -4.34
N LEU A 120 6.51 -5.68 -5.32
CA LEU A 120 6.41 -4.23 -5.11
C LEU A 120 5.00 -3.79 -4.69
N TYR A 121 3.94 -4.41 -5.23
CA TYR A 121 2.57 -4.12 -4.82
C TYR A 121 2.32 -4.48 -3.35
N VAL A 122 2.93 -5.56 -2.86
CA VAL A 122 2.90 -5.91 -1.45
C VAL A 122 3.67 -4.90 -0.63
N VAL A 123 4.89 -4.51 -1.01
CA VAL A 123 5.67 -3.48 -0.30
C VAL A 123 4.88 -2.17 -0.18
N ALA A 124 4.25 -1.73 -1.27
CA ALA A 124 3.43 -0.53 -1.31
C ALA A 124 2.15 -0.62 -0.45
N TYR A 125 1.57 -1.82 -0.34
CA TYR A 125 0.42 -2.07 0.52
C TYR A 125 0.83 -2.11 2.01
N GLU A 126 1.84 -2.92 2.34
CA GLU A 126 2.29 -3.14 3.72
C GLU A 126 2.83 -1.87 4.35
N ILE A 127 3.60 -1.04 3.62
CA ILE A 127 4.07 0.24 4.16
C ILE A 127 2.91 1.15 4.57
N ARG A 128 1.80 1.15 3.82
CA ARG A 128 0.60 1.92 4.17
C ARG A 128 -0.07 1.32 5.40
N ILE A 129 -0.32 0.01 5.42
CA ILE A 129 -1.00 -0.64 6.55
C ILE A 129 -0.19 -0.53 7.85
N LEU A 130 1.13 -0.71 7.78
CA LEU A 130 2.02 -0.52 8.92
C LEU A 130 2.03 0.93 9.38
N ALA A 131 2.03 1.90 8.47
CA ALA A 131 1.93 3.31 8.81
C ALA A 131 0.63 3.65 9.55
N GLU A 132 -0.51 3.13 9.07
CA GLU A 132 -1.81 3.31 9.73
C GLU A 132 -1.85 2.69 11.12
N ARG A 133 -1.20 1.54 11.32
CA ARG A 133 -1.08 0.91 12.64
C ARG A 133 -0.17 1.74 13.57
N ALA A 134 0.97 2.18 13.07
CA ALA A 134 1.90 3.02 13.82
C ALA A 134 1.27 4.35 14.23
N ASP A 135 0.52 5.00 13.34
CA ASP A 135 -0.17 6.25 13.66
C ASP A 135 -1.30 6.06 14.67
N ARG A 136 -2.01 4.92 14.65
CA ARG A 136 -2.98 4.57 15.70
C ARG A 136 -2.30 4.38 17.06
N GLU A 137 -1.15 3.71 17.10
CA GLU A 137 -0.35 3.54 18.32
C GLU A 137 0.15 4.89 18.86
N LEU A 138 0.69 5.74 17.99
CA LEU A 138 1.13 7.10 18.35
C LEU A 138 -0.02 7.93 18.90
N ALA A 139 -1.17 7.94 18.22
CA ALA A 139 -2.36 8.66 18.66
C ALA A 139 -2.86 8.17 20.03
N SER A 140 -2.88 6.85 20.27
CA SER A 140 -3.23 6.28 21.57
C SER A 140 -2.26 6.67 22.69
N SER A 141 -1.01 6.97 22.33
CA SER A 141 0.04 7.46 23.23
C SER A 141 0.09 8.98 23.35
N GLY A 142 -0.87 9.72 22.76
CA GLY A 142 -0.91 11.18 22.75
C GLY A 142 0.14 11.86 21.87
N LYS A 143 0.83 11.10 21.00
CA LYS A 143 1.82 11.61 20.05
C LYS A 143 1.17 11.90 18.70
N PRO A 144 1.64 12.91 17.94
CA PRO A 144 1.07 13.22 16.64
C PRO A 144 1.31 12.07 15.64
N PRO A 145 0.30 11.69 14.84
CA PRO A 145 0.48 10.73 13.75
C PRO A 145 1.31 11.36 12.63
N GLU A 146 2.33 10.65 12.16
CA GLU A 146 3.27 11.14 11.13
C GLU A 146 3.70 10.06 10.13
N LYS A 147 3.49 8.78 10.43
CA LYS A 147 4.01 7.68 9.61
C LYS A 147 3.25 7.53 8.31
N LEU A 148 1.95 7.84 8.27
CA LEU A 148 1.17 7.80 7.03
C LEU A 148 1.65 8.85 6.02
N LYS A 149 2.13 10.00 6.48
CA LYS A 149 2.80 11.02 5.63
C LYS A 149 4.15 10.52 5.11
N GLY A 150 4.92 9.82 5.96
CA GLY A 150 6.15 9.13 5.56
C GLY A 150 5.91 8.10 4.45
N ALA A 151 4.90 7.24 4.63
CA ALA A 151 4.50 6.25 3.63
C ALA A 151 4.10 6.89 2.30
N GLY A 152 3.36 8.00 2.32
CA GLY A 152 3.03 8.77 1.11
C GLY A 152 4.28 9.28 0.38
N SER A 153 5.28 9.76 1.13
CA SER A 153 6.56 10.22 0.57
C SER A 153 7.36 9.06 -0.04
N PHE A 154 7.36 7.89 0.60
CA PHE A 154 7.95 6.68 0.04
C PHE A 154 7.24 6.24 -1.26
N LEU A 155 5.91 6.18 -1.27
CA LEU A 155 5.15 5.79 -2.46
C LEU A 155 5.33 6.76 -3.63
N MET A 156 5.56 8.04 -3.39
CA MET A 156 5.94 8.99 -4.45
C MET A 156 7.29 8.65 -5.09
N LYS A 157 8.27 8.17 -4.30
CA LYS A 157 9.54 7.65 -4.86
C LYS A 157 9.30 6.42 -5.72
N VAL A 158 8.49 5.49 -5.23
CA VAL A 158 8.10 4.27 -5.99
C VAL A 158 7.41 4.66 -7.29
N PHE A 159 6.47 5.60 -7.25
CA PHE A 159 5.79 6.12 -8.43
C PHE A 159 6.79 6.68 -9.45
N GLY A 160 7.80 7.44 -9.01
CA GLY A 160 8.86 7.94 -9.89
C GLY A 160 9.66 6.84 -10.60
N VAL A 161 9.91 5.71 -9.94
CA VAL A 161 10.58 4.54 -10.55
C VAL A 161 9.69 3.87 -11.60
N LEU A 162 8.36 3.86 -11.39
CA LEU A 162 7.40 3.21 -12.29
C LEU A 162 6.94 4.10 -13.44
N ALA A 163 6.89 5.42 -13.26
CA ALA A 163 6.39 6.37 -14.26
C ALA A 163 7.32 6.52 -15.49
N GLY A 164 8.51 5.92 -15.47
CA GLY A 164 9.44 5.88 -16.60
C GLY A 164 8.95 5.04 -17.78
N LYS A 165 9.63 5.15 -18.92
CA LYS A 165 9.40 4.27 -20.07
C LYS A 165 9.96 2.88 -19.75
N GLY A 166 9.09 1.88 -19.60
CA GLY A 166 9.50 0.48 -19.47
C GLY A 166 8.35 -0.47 -19.14
N PRO A 167 8.61 -1.78 -19.03
CA PRO A 167 7.59 -2.79 -18.72
C PRO A 167 7.01 -2.63 -17.30
N LYS A 168 7.73 -1.96 -16.39
CA LYS A 168 7.30 -1.71 -15.01
C LYS A 168 6.17 -0.69 -14.88
N ARG A 169 5.90 0.09 -15.93
CA ARG A 169 4.94 1.20 -15.88
C ARG A 169 3.53 0.78 -15.50
N VAL A 170 3.14 -0.45 -15.80
CA VAL A 170 1.81 -1.00 -15.46
C VAL A 170 1.58 -1.01 -13.94
N GLY A 171 2.64 -0.98 -13.13
CA GLY A 171 2.53 -0.82 -11.68
C GLY A 171 2.21 0.59 -11.19
N ALA A 172 2.33 1.62 -12.03
CA ALA A 172 2.11 3.00 -11.63
C ALA A 172 0.68 3.22 -11.13
N LEU A 173 -0.33 2.65 -11.81
CA LEU A 173 -1.74 2.82 -11.40
C LEU A 173 -2.02 2.21 -10.03
N TYR A 174 -1.45 1.04 -9.72
CA TYR A 174 -1.61 0.42 -8.40
C TYR A 174 -1.04 1.33 -7.30
N VAL A 175 0.17 1.87 -7.51
CA VAL A 175 0.80 2.78 -6.55
C VAL A 175 0.03 4.10 -6.43
N THR A 176 -0.49 4.64 -7.53
CA THR A 176 -1.41 5.79 -7.53
C THR A 176 -2.65 5.52 -6.68
N CYS A 177 -3.25 4.33 -6.78
CA CYS A 177 -4.38 3.96 -5.95
C CYS A 177 -4.00 3.93 -4.46
N GLN A 178 -2.81 3.45 -4.10
CA GLN A 178 -2.33 3.48 -2.72
C GLN A 178 -2.11 4.93 -2.23
N LEU A 179 -1.52 5.79 -3.06
CA LEU A 179 -1.32 7.23 -2.79
C LEU A 179 -2.64 7.95 -2.55
N PHE A 180 -3.67 7.68 -3.36
CA PHE A 180 -4.99 8.27 -3.15
C PHE A 180 -5.56 7.90 -1.79
N LYS A 181 -5.46 6.63 -1.36
CA LYS A 181 -5.95 6.24 -0.02
C LYS A 181 -5.24 7.03 1.09
N ILE A 182 -3.94 7.28 0.94
CA ILE A 182 -3.16 8.10 1.87
C ILE A 182 -3.61 9.56 1.84
N TYR A 183 -3.68 10.19 0.66
CA TYR A 183 -3.99 11.61 0.53
C TYR A 183 -5.41 11.96 0.96
N PHE A 184 -6.39 11.10 0.67
CA PHE A 184 -7.75 11.28 1.18
C PHE A 184 -7.76 11.17 2.71
N LYS A 185 -7.16 10.12 3.27
CA LYS A 185 -7.09 9.93 4.73
C LYS A 185 -6.36 11.05 5.47
N LEU A 186 -5.35 11.66 4.86
CA LEU A 186 -4.62 12.82 5.41
C LEU A 186 -5.31 14.17 5.13
N GLY A 187 -6.37 14.22 4.32
CA GLY A 187 -7.00 15.46 3.88
C GLY A 187 -6.16 16.27 2.86
N THR A 188 -5.11 15.69 2.28
CA THR A 188 -4.19 16.35 1.33
C THR A 188 -4.55 16.05 -0.14
N VAL A 189 -5.85 16.02 -0.46
CA VAL A 189 -6.37 15.62 -1.79
C VAL A 189 -5.87 16.46 -2.97
N HIS A 190 -5.40 17.67 -2.72
CA HIS A 190 -4.78 18.52 -3.76
C HIS A 190 -3.55 17.86 -4.39
N LEU A 191 -2.83 16.99 -3.66
CA LEU A 191 -1.69 16.24 -4.15
C LEU A 191 -2.07 15.18 -5.20
N CYS A 192 -3.34 14.75 -5.24
CA CYS A 192 -3.80 13.79 -6.25
C CYS A 192 -3.66 14.34 -7.67
N ARG A 193 -3.79 15.67 -7.87
CA ARG A 193 -3.75 16.30 -9.20
C ARG A 193 -2.42 16.07 -9.92
N SER A 194 -1.29 16.10 -9.23
CA SER A 194 0.03 15.89 -9.85
C SER A 194 0.23 14.43 -10.29
N VAL A 195 -0.27 13.50 -9.49
CA VAL A 195 -0.21 12.05 -9.80
C VAL A 195 -1.13 11.72 -10.97
N ILE A 196 -2.35 12.26 -10.99
CA ILE A 196 -3.32 12.09 -12.09
C ILE A 196 -2.71 12.60 -13.40
N ARG A 197 -2.17 13.82 -13.40
CA ARG A 197 -1.52 14.39 -14.58
C ARG A 197 -0.38 13.52 -15.10
N SER A 198 0.40 12.91 -14.22
CA SER A 198 1.49 12.01 -14.63
C SER A 198 0.97 10.74 -15.31
N ILE A 199 -0.17 10.20 -14.86
CA ILE A 199 -0.84 9.06 -15.50
C ILE A 199 -1.46 9.47 -16.84
N GLU A 200 -2.16 10.61 -16.90
CA GLU A 200 -2.89 11.05 -18.11
C GLU A 200 -1.99 11.65 -19.20
N ALA A 201 -0.90 12.33 -18.83
CA ALA A 201 0.02 12.96 -19.80
C ALA A 201 0.72 11.95 -20.70
N VAL A 202 0.81 10.70 -20.25
CA VAL A 202 1.38 9.61 -21.01
C VAL A 202 0.24 8.97 -21.81
N ARG A 203 0.06 9.38 -23.07
CA ARG A 203 -0.84 8.74 -24.08
C ARG A 203 -0.47 7.27 -24.41
N ILE A 204 0.33 6.63 -23.56
CA ILE A 204 0.83 5.26 -23.71
C ILE A 204 0.12 4.31 -22.74
N PHE A 205 -0.65 4.82 -21.78
CA PHE A 205 -1.52 3.97 -20.97
C PHE A 205 -2.78 3.70 -21.75
N ASP A 206 -2.88 2.52 -22.36
CA ASP A 206 -4.20 2.00 -22.65
C ASP A 206 -4.83 1.66 -21.30
N PHE A 207 -5.85 2.42 -20.92
CA PHE A 207 -6.56 2.20 -19.66
C PHE A 207 -7.05 0.76 -19.57
N GLU A 208 -7.24 0.07 -20.70
CA GLU A 208 -7.64 -1.34 -20.74
C GLU A 208 -6.57 -2.33 -20.26
N GLU A 209 -5.28 -2.01 -20.34
CA GLU A 209 -4.19 -2.90 -19.87
C GLU A 209 -4.18 -3.10 -18.35
N PHE A 210 -4.80 -2.18 -17.60
CA PHE A 210 -4.77 -2.25 -16.14
C PHE A 210 -5.78 -3.25 -15.57
N PRO A 211 -5.43 -3.90 -14.44
CA PRO A 211 -6.36 -4.76 -13.72
C PRO A 211 -7.65 -4.02 -13.36
N LYS A 212 -8.81 -4.64 -13.64
CA LYS A 212 -10.14 -4.06 -13.37
C LYS A 212 -10.28 -3.49 -11.96
N ARG A 213 -9.73 -4.17 -10.94
CA ARG A 213 -9.70 -3.71 -9.53
C ARG A 213 -9.08 -2.33 -9.37
N ASP A 214 -7.95 -2.10 -10.04
CA ASP A 214 -7.19 -0.86 -9.89
C ASP A 214 -7.85 0.26 -10.71
N LYS A 215 -8.44 -0.07 -11.87
CA LYS A 215 -9.29 0.86 -12.66
C LYS A 215 -10.47 1.37 -11.85
N VAL A 216 -11.21 0.48 -11.18
CA VAL A 216 -12.35 0.84 -10.32
C VAL A 216 -11.90 1.74 -9.18
N THR A 217 -10.80 1.41 -8.52
CA THR A 217 -10.26 2.21 -7.41
C THR A 217 -9.83 3.61 -7.87
N TYR A 218 -9.16 3.70 -9.02
CA TYR A 218 -8.75 4.95 -9.63
C TYR A 218 -9.97 5.82 -9.98
N MET A 219 -10.99 5.26 -10.64
CA MET A 219 -12.20 5.97 -11.03
C MET A 219 -13.00 6.45 -9.82
N TYR A 220 -13.04 5.66 -8.74
CA TYR A 220 -13.66 6.05 -7.48
C TYR A 220 -12.99 7.30 -6.86
N TYR A 221 -11.66 7.28 -6.68
CA TYR A 221 -10.96 8.41 -6.04
C TYR A 221 -10.89 9.65 -6.94
N THR A 222 -10.70 9.48 -8.25
CA THR A 222 -10.77 10.61 -9.18
C THR A 222 -12.18 11.19 -9.27
N GLY A 223 -13.23 10.37 -9.19
CA GLY A 223 -14.61 10.82 -9.07
C GLY A 223 -14.85 11.64 -7.80
N ARG A 224 -14.39 11.17 -6.63
CA ARG A 224 -14.43 11.96 -5.38
C ARG A 224 -13.70 13.29 -5.49
N LEU A 225 -12.55 13.32 -6.19
CA LEU A 225 -11.80 14.56 -6.43
C LEU A 225 -12.60 15.54 -7.31
N GLU A 226 -13.32 15.06 -8.32
CA GLU A 226 -14.20 15.92 -9.13
C GLU A 226 -15.37 16.48 -8.31
N VAL A 227 -15.94 15.69 -7.37
CA VAL A 227 -16.94 16.21 -6.41
C VAL A 227 -16.36 17.34 -5.57
N PHE A 228 -15.13 17.17 -5.07
CA PHE A 228 -14.43 18.22 -4.31
C PHE A 228 -14.18 19.48 -5.15
N ASN A 229 -13.96 19.34 -6.45
CA ASN A 229 -13.78 20.45 -7.39
C ASN A 229 -15.11 20.98 -7.98
N GLU A 230 -16.26 20.51 -7.48
CA GLU A 230 -17.60 20.88 -7.96
C GLU A 230 -17.87 20.55 -9.45
N ASN A 231 -17.07 19.66 -10.04
CA ASN A 231 -17.23 19.18 -11.41
C ASN A 231 -18.16 17.95 -11.45
N PHE A 232 -19.43 18.18 -11.16
CA PHE A 232 -20.41 17.11 -10.99
C PHE A 232 -20.63 16.22 -12.23
N PRO A 233 -20.63 16.72 -13.48
CA PRO A 233 -20.78 15.86 -14.66
C PRO A 233 -19.64 14.83 -14.80
N ALA A 234 -18.39 15.25 -14.55
CA ALA A 234 -17.25 14.35 -14.61
C ALA A 234 -17.23 13.38 -13.42
N ALA A 235 -17.66 13.84 -12.23
CA ALA A 235 -17.82 13.00 -11.06
C ALA A 235 -18.83 11.86 -11.31
N ASP A 236 -20.00 12.18 -11.86
CA ASP A 236 -21.05 11.21 -12.16
C ASP A 236 -20.57 10.11 -13.10
N HIS A 237 -19.90 10.47 -14.20
CA HIS A 237 -19.33 9.49 -15.13
C HIS A 237 -18.31 8.57 -14.45
N LYS A 238 -17.37 9.14 -13.69
CA LYS A 238 -16.30 8.38 -13.02
C LYS A 238 -16.84 7.44 -11.93
N LEU A 239 -17.76 7.93 -11.10
CA LEU A 239 -18.36 7.16 -10.01
C LEU A 239 -19.33 6.09 -10.54
N SER A 240 -20.08 6.38 -11.60
CA SER A 240 -20.94 5.40 -12.29
C SER A 240 -20.13 4.25 -12.88
N TYR A 241 -18.97 4.54 -13.48
CA TYR A 241 -18.05 3.50 -13.93
C TYR A 241 -17.56 2.63 -12.76
N ALA A 242 -17.14 3.25 -11.66
CA ALA A 242 -16.66 2.52 -10.49
C ALA A 242 -17.74 1.61 -9.88
N LEU A 243 -18.99 2.07 -9.84
CA LEU A 243 -20.12 1.30 -9.32
C LEU A 243 -20.46 0.11 -10.23
N THR A 244 -20.59 0.35 -11.54
CA THR A 244 -20.93 -0.69 -12.53
C THR A 244 -19.87 -1.78 -12.65
N HIS A 245 -18.60 -1.42 -12.43
CA HIS A 245 -17.46 -2.34 -12.57
C HIS A 245 -16.98 -2.90 -11.22
N CYS A 246 -17.62 -2.56 -10.10
CA CYS A 246 -17.29 -3.12 -8.79
C CYS A 246 -17.52 -4.64 -8.79
N ASN A 247 -16.73 -5.39 -8.01
CA ASN A 247 -16.95 -6.83 -7.87
C ASN A 247 -18.25 -7.06 -7.09
N PRO A 248 -19.25 -7.78 -7.64
CA PRO A 248 -20.52 -8.07 -6.95
C PRO A 248 -20.35 -8.70 -5.57
N HIS A 249 -19.26 -9.44 -5.35
CA HIS A 249 -18.96 -10.13 -4.10
C HIS A 249 -18.26 -9.25 -3.04
N SER A 250 -17.93 -8.00 -3.38
CA SER A 250 -17.30 -7.04 -2.45
C SER A 250 -18.32 -6.07 -1.88
N GLU A 251 -19.27 -6.58 -1.10
CA GLU A 251 -20.39 -5.78 -0.55
C GLU A 251 -19.94 -4.53 0.21
N ALA A 252 -18.80 -4.56 0.90
CA ALA A 252 -18.26 -3.39 1.59
C ALA A 252 -17.82 -2.28 0.61
N ASN A 253 -17.18 -2.65 -0.51
CA ASN A 253 -16.77 -1.71 -1.54
C ASN A 253 -17.98 -1.17 -2.31
N ILE A 254 -18.97 -2.02 -2.57
CA ILE A 254 -20.25 -1.62 -3.18
C ILE A 254 -20.97 -0.65 -2.24
N ARG A 255 -21.08 -0.97 -0.94
CA ARG A 255 -21.69 -0.07 0.05
C ARG A 255 -20.98 1.28 0.13
N LEU A 256 -19.65 1.33 0.08
CA LEU A 256 -18.89 2.58 0.05
C LEU A 256 -19.19 3.43 -1.19
N VAL A 257 -19.10 2.82 -2.38
CA VAL A 257 -19.40 3.54 -3.65
C VAL A 257 -20.87 3.95 -3.69
N GLN A 258 -21.79 3.09 -3.28
CA GLN A 258 -23.22 3.35 -3.26
C GLN A 258 -23.60 4.42 -2.23
N PHE A 259 -23.00 4.41 -1.03
CA PHE A 259 -23.19 5.44 -0.03
C PHE A 259 -22.75 6.80 -0.58
N ILE A 260 -21.57 6.87 -1.19
CA ILE A 260 -21.04 8.09 -1.83
C ILE A 260 -21.93 8.54 -2.98
N CYS A 261 -22.38 7.64 -3.86
CA CYS A 261 -23.31 7.95 -4.93
C CYS A 261 -24.69 8.39 -4.41
N CYS A 262 -25.22 7.78 -3.34
CA CYS A 262 -26.51 8.14 -2.75
C CYS A 262 -26.46 9.50 -2.04
N PHE A 263 -25.39 9.80 -1.31
CA PHE A 263 -25.14 11.13 -0.75
C PHE A 263 -24.94 12.17 -1.86
N HIS A 264 -24.26 11.80 -2.95
CA HIS A 264 -24.12 12.66 -4.13
C HIS A 264 -25.45 12.91 -4.86
N PHE A 265 -26.30 11.90 -5.03
CA PHE A 265 -27.60 12.04 -5.70
C PHE A 265 -28.60 12.84 -4.86
N THR A 266 -28.63 12.61 -3.55
CA THR A 266 -29.42 13.44 -2.62
C THR A 266 -28.89 14.88 -2.56
N PHE A 267 -27.58 15.08 -2.59
CA PHE A 267 -26.95 16.39 -2.69
C PHE A 267 -27.24 17.10 -4.02
N LEU A 268 -27.20 16.42 -5.16
CA LEU A 268 -27.55 16.97 -6.48
C LEU A 268 -29.04 17.30 -6.58
N LEU A 269 -29.92 16.45 -6.02
CA LEU A 269 -31.36 16.74 -5.91
C LEU A 269 -31.61 17.95 -5.00
N TRP A 270 -30.87 18.09 -3.90
CA TRP A 270 -30.93 19.27 -3.02
C TRP A 270 -30.34 20.54 -3.64
N ALA A 271 -29.23 20.43 -4.38
CA ALA A 271 -28.59 21.51 -5.12
C ALA A 271 -29.49 22.03 -6.24
N LYS A 272 -30.19 21.13 -6.96
CA LYS A 272 -31.24 21.51 -7.91
C LYS A 272 -32.43 22.24 -7.27
N ASN A 273 -32.69 22.01 -5.98
CA ASN A 273 -33.80 22.63 -5.23
C ASN A 273 -33.40 23.93 -4.49
N GLY A 274 -32.16 24.41 -4.64
CA GLY A 274 -31.80 25.81 -4.36
C GLY A 274 -31.73 26.25 -2.90
N ARG A 275 -31.53 25.36 -1.92
CA ARG A 275 -31.28 25.75 -0.52
C ARG A 275 -30.03 25.10 0.04
N PHE A 276 -29.00 25.91 0.28
CA PHE A 276 -27.80 25.51 1.02
C PHE A 276 -27.69 26.30 2.33
N PRO A 277 -27.57 25.61 3.48
CA PRO A 277 -26.86 26.14 4.64
C PRO A 277 -25.37 25.78 4.48
N ASP A 278 -24.48 26.78 4.42
CA ASP A 278 -23.03 26.63 4.17
C ASP A 278 -22.32 25.62 5.10
N ASN A 279 -22.86 25.41 6.31
CA ASN A 279 -22.33 24.45 7.29
C ASN A 279 -22.52 22.98 6.86
N ILE A 280 -23.55 22.65 6.06
CA ILE A 280 -23.81 21.28 5.61
C ILE A 280 -22.87 20.88 4.47
N ILE A 281 -22.52 21.82 3.58
CA ILE A 281 -21.55 21.59 2.49
C ILE A 281 -20.17 21.25 3.09
N ARG A 282 -19.72 22.03 4.08
CA ARG A 282 -18.44 21.76 4.75
C ARG A 282 -18.43 20.39 5.44
N ASN A 283 -19.51 20.03 6.14
CA ASN A 283 -19.60 18.73 6.83
C ASN A 283 -19.69 17.54 5.85
N LEU A 284 -20.35 17.71 4.70
CA LEU A 284 -20.40 16.70 3.65
C LEU A 284 -19.07 16.59 2.89
N GLN A 285 -18.42 17.70 2.56
CA GLN A 285 -17.06 17.69 1.99
C GLN A 285 -16.08 16.99 2.94
N MET A 286 -16.20 17.21 4.25
CA MET A 286 -15.42 16.48 5.27
C MET A 286 -15.73 14.97 5.23
N ALA A 287 -17.00 14.55 5.18
CA ALA A 287 -17.36 13.13 5.05
C ALA A 287 -16.90 12.49 3.72
N PHE A 288 -16.82 13.25 2.63
CA PHE A 288 -16.26 12.80 1.35
C PHE A 288 -14.73 12.80 1.31
N LEU A 289 -14.04 13.38 2.29
CA LEU A 289 -12.58 13.42 2.38
C LEU A 289 -12.04 12.38 3.37
N TYR A 290 -12.74 12.18 4.49
CA TYR A 290 -12.32 11.26 5.54
C TYR A 290 -13.11 9.95 5.45
N ASP A 291 -12.39 8.83 5.23
CA ASP A 291 -12.95 7.48 5.40
C ASP A 291 -13.04 7.21 6.93
N GLU A 292 -14.09 7.73 7.59
CA GLU A 292 -14.48 7.33 8.96
C GLU A 292 -15.33 6.04 8.94
#